data_AF-A0AAF0IS38-F1
#
_entry.id   AF-A0AAF0IS38-F1
#
_cell.length_a   1.000
_cell.length_b   1.000
_cell.length_c   1.000
_cell.angle_alpha   90.00
_cell.angle_beta   90.00
_cell.angle_gamma   90.00
#
_symmetry.space_group_name_H-M   'P 1'
#
loop_
_entity.id
_entity.type
_entity.pdbx_description
1 polymer ?
#
loop_
_entity_poly.entity_id
_entity_poly.type
_entity_poly.pdbx_seq_one_letter_code
_entity_poly.pdbx_strand_id
1 'polypeptide(L)'
;MLCKRLNLRQRVMATASVYFQRFYSKNTYASTDPFLVLTACVYLAAKVEESAVRIRTLSAEASKMFSELGYHELPSSASVVAEMEFYLVEELEFDLIVYHPYHTLQRLCDACGALIAPDCNASTPPERSTSSPTPVRDEESARARPAQLLQMAWFIANDLYRTDLPLQHPPYVLAIACLYLALVLLPTSAEHIQTVLARDAASASAPPAAIVAFLGGLNVSLPLVASVVQDLLSYYELWHELHRPEADGAPSLLQDAPGLFARVHRMHAAYRASLLPHAPERPAAYTS
;
A
#
# COMPACT_ATOMS: atom_id res chain seq x y z
N MET A 1 -0.55 3.98 10.90
CA MET A 1 -0.32 3.58 12.31
C MET A 1 -1.62 3.29 13.07
N LEU A 2 -2.69 4.06 12.85
CA LEU A 2 -3.99 3.86 13.51
C LEU A 2 -4.53 2.42 13.41
N CYS A 3 -4.56 1.85 12.21
CA CYS A 3 -5.06 0.49 12.01
C CYS A 3 -4.27 -0.58 12.76
N LYS A 4 -2.94 -0.39 12.95
CA LYS A 4 -2.11 -1.30 13.76
C LYS A 4 -2.48 -1.24 15.24
N ARG A 5 -2.74 -0.03 15.78
CA ARG A 5 -3.18 0.16 17.17
C ARG A 5 -4.54 -0.49 17.45
N LEU A 6 -5.41 -0.50 16.43
CA LEU A 6 -6.73 -1.15 16.47
C LEU A 6 -6.70 -2.64 16.09
N ASN A 7 -5.51 -3.20 15.84
CA ASN A 7 -5.32 -4.59 15.41
C ASN A 7 -6.15 -4.98 14.16
N LEU A 8 -6.29 -4.05 13.21
CA LEU A 8 -7.02 -4.27 11.96
C LEU A 8 -6.17 -4.99 10.92
N ARG A 9 -6.82 -5.81 10.11
CA ARG A 9 -6.18 -6.58 9.03
C ARG A 9 -5.67 -5.64 7.93
N GLN A 10 -4.63 -6.08 7.21
CA GLN A 10 -4.04 -5.33 6.09
C GLN A 10 -5.08 -4.95 5.02
N ARG A 11 -6.08 -5.81 4.78
CA ARG A 11 -7.16 -5.56 3.82
C ARG A 11 -8.00 -4.31 4.18
N VAL A 12 -8.26 -4.10 5.47
CA VAL A 12 -8.95 -2.90 5.96
C VAL A 12 -8.10 -1.64 5.70
N MET A 13 -6.78 -1.74 5.92
CA MET A 13 -5.86 -0.64 5.65
C MET A 13 -5.83 -0.25 4.17
N ALA A 14 -5.75 -1.26 3.30
CA ALA A 14 -5.77 -1.07 1.85
C ALA A 14 -7.07 -0.41 1.38
N THR A 15 -8.22 -0.87 1.88
CA THR A 15 -9.53 -0.28 1.56
C THR A 15 -9.62 1.17 2.03
N ALA A 16 -9.19 1.45 3.27
CA ALA A 16 -9.19 2.81 3.81
C ALA A 16 -8.30 3.76 2.99
N SER A 17 -7.13 3.30 2.52
CA SER A 17 -6.28 4.08 1.62
C SER A 17 -6.99 4.43 0.30
N VAL A 18 -7.69 3.46 -0.32
CA VAL A 18 -8.45 3.68 -1.55
C VAL A 18 -9.58 4.68 -1.35
N TYR A 19 -10.33 4.58 -0.25
CA TYR A 19 -11.37 5.57 0.09
C TYR A 19 -10.80 6.98 0.26
N PHE A 20 -9.69 7.10 0.97
CA PHE A 20 -9.02 8.38 1.18
C PHE A 20 -8.59 9.01 -0.14
N GLN A 21 -8.01 8.22 -1.05
CA GLN A 21 -7.60 8.69 -2.38
C GLN A 21 -8.80 9.08 -3.25
N ARG A 22 -9.87 8.28 -3.26
CA ARG A 22 -11.11 8.59 -3.99
C ARG A 22 -11.74 9.88 -3.51
N PHE A 23 -11.82 10.07 -2.19
CA PHE A 23 -12.36 11.29 -1.58
C PHE A 23 -11.56 12.53 -2.01
N TYR A 24 -10.23 12.50 -1.89
CA TYR A 24 -9.37 13.64 -2.23
C TYR A 24 -9.09 13.80 -3.72
N SER A 25 -9.58 12.89 -4.57
CA SER A 25 -9.63 13.11 -6.01
C SER A 25 -10.72 14.11 -6.40
N LYS A 26 -11.76 14.24 -5.56
CA LYS A 26 -12.89 15.16 -5.74
C LYS A 26 -12.84 16.37 -4.80
N ASN A 27 -12.21 16.21 -3.63
CA ASN A 27 -12.20 17.19 -2.55
C ASN A 27 -10.81 17.78 -2.30
N THR A 28 -10.77 19.02 -1.80
CA THR A 28 -9.52 19.71 -1.50
C THR A 28 -9.14 19.54 -0.03
N TYR A 29 -7.86 19.28 0.27
CA TYR A 29 -7.36 19.21 1.65
C TYR A 29 -7.57 20.50 2.45
N ALA A 30 -7.79 21.63 1.79
CA ALA A 30 -8.01 22.93 2.39
C ALA A 30 -9.40 23.12 2.99
N SER A 31 -10.41 22.41 2.49
CA SER A 31 -11.80 22.52 2.93
C SER A 31 -12.18 21.51 4.01
N THR A 32 -11.40 20.45 4.19
CA THR A 32 -11.68 19.35 5.12
C THR A 32 -10.49 19.05 6.03
N ASP A 33 -10.74 18.47 7.21
CA ASP A 33 -9.65 17.95 8.05
C ASP A 33 -9.23 16.54 7.58
N PRO A 34 -8.03 16.35 7.02
CA PRO A 34 -7.56 15.05 6.57
C PRO A 34 -7.47 13.99 7.66
N PHE A 35 -7.26 14.37 8.93
CA PHE A 35 -7.16 13.39 10.01
C PHE A 35 -8.53 12.85 10.42
N LEU A 36 -9.55 13.71 10.43
CA LEU A 36 -10.94 13.29 10.57
C LEU A 36 -11.40 12.42 9.39
N VAL A 37 -11.13 12.83 8.15
CA VAL A 37 -11.45 12.03 6.95
C VAL A 37 -10.76 10.67 7.01
N LEU A 38 -9.47 10.62 7.35
CA LEU A 38 -8.72 9.36 7.49
C LEU A 38 -9.34 8.45 8.56
N THR A 39 -9.75 9.02 9.69
CA THR A 39 -10.41 8.28 10.78
C THR A 39 -11.73 7.69 10.31
N ALA A 40 -12.55 8.48 9.59
CA ALA A 40 -13.80 8.01 9.00
C ALA A 40 -13.57 6.93 7.91
N CYS A 41 -12.55 7.07 7.06
CA CYS A 41 -12.18 6.04 6.07
C CYS A 41 -11.84 4.71 6.74
N VAL A 42 -11.07 4.73 7.82
CA VAL A 42 -10.75 3.52 8.59
C VAL A 42 -12.00 2.91 9.22
N TYR A 43 -12.91 3.74 9.75
CA TYR A 43 -14.18 3.28 10.32
C TYR A 43 -15.05 2.55 9.28
N LEU A 44 -15.27 3.22 8.14
CA LEU A 44 -16.11 2.72 7.05
C LEU A 44 -15.51 1.45 6.44
N ALA A 45 -14.20 1.46 6.17
CA ALA A 45 -13.49 0.30 5.65
C ALA A 45 -13.60 -0.90 6.60
N ALA A 46 -13.46 -0.69 7.91
CA ALA A 46 -13.59 -1.77 8.89
C ALA A 46 -14.99 -2.40 8.88
N LYS A 47 -16.05 -1.61 8.67
CA LYS A 47 -17.41 -2.13 8.52
C LYS A 47 -17.59 -2.94 7.24
N VAL A 48 -17.13 -2.42 6.10
CA VAL A 48 -17.28 -3.06 4.78
C VAL A 48 -16.46 -4.35 4.68
N GLU A 49 -15.30 -4.40 5.31
CA GLU A 49 -14.41 -5.57 5.34
C GLU A 49 -14.70 -6.55 6.50
N GLU A 50 -15.91 -6.50 7.05
CA GLU A 50 -16.41 -7.42 8.08
C GLU A 50 -15.47 -7.52 9.31
N SER A 51 -14.81 -6.42 9.64
CA SER A 51 -13.85 -6.28 10.74
C SER A 51 -14.21 -5.07 11.61
N ALA A 52 -15.51 -4.88 11.84
CA ALA A 52 -16.07 -3.65 12.40
C ALA A 52 -15.54 -3.34 13.82
N VAL A 53 -15.28 -2.06 14.07
CA VAL A 53 -14.80 -1.53 15.36
C VAL A 53 -15.88 -0.63 15.96
N ARG A 54 -15.97 -0.56 17.29
CA ARG A 54 -16.88 0.40 17.94
C ARG A 54 -16.38 1.83 17.73
N ILE A 55 -17.26 2.72 17.26
CA ILE A 55 -16.89 4.11 16.92
C ILE A 55 -16.22 4.88 18.07
N ARG A 56 -16.65 4.68 19.32
CA ARG A 56 -16.03 5.32 20.50
C ARG A 56 -14.60 4.83 20.75
N THR A 57 -14.32 3.57 20.47
CA THR A 57 -12.97 3.00 20.60
C THR A 57 -12.07 3.57 19.52
N LEU A 58 -12.57 3.65 18.29
CA LEU A 58 -11.86 4.26 17.16
C LEU A 58 -11.54 5.73 17.43
N SER A 59 -12.53 6.53 17.84
CA SER A 59 -12.34 7.97 18.07
C SER A 59 -11.34 8.23 19.21
N ALA A 60 -11.46 7.50 20.31
CA ALA A 60 -10.51 7.61 21.43
C ALA A 60 -9.08 7.24 21.02
N GLU A 61 -8.89 6.15 20.26
CA GLU A 61 -7.57 5.71 19.83
C GLU A 61 -6.96 6.65 18.78
N ALA A 62 -7.78 7.18 17.87
CA ALA A 62 -7.37 8.18 16.90
C ALA A 62 -6.93 9.47 17.59
N SER A 63 -7.77 10.06 18.44
CA SER A 63 -7.44 11.29 19.17
C SER A 63 -6.19 11.13 20.05
N LYS A 64 -6.04 9.97 20.71
CA LYS A 64 -4.84 9.65 21.48
C LYS A 64 -3.59 9.59 20.58
N MET A 65 -3.63 8.85 19.48
CA MET A 65 -2.50 8.71 18.56
C MET A 65 -2.09 10.05 17.94
N PHE A 66 -3.05 10.85 17.48
CA PHE A 66 -2.74 12.14 16.89
C PHE A 66 -2.24 13.15 17.92
N SER A 67 -2.74 13.10 19.16
CA SER A 67 -2.22 13.91 20.26
C SER A 67 -0.76 13.56 20.59
N GLU A 68 -0.39 12.28 20.57
CA GLU A 68 1.01 11.84 20.75
C GLU A 68 1.94 12.37 19.65
N LEU A 69 1.40 12.64 18.46
CA LEU A 69 2.14 13.24 17.34
C LEU A 69 2.18 14.78 17.41
N GLY A 70 1.36 15.41 18.26
CA GLY A 70 1.25 16.87 18.40
C GLY A 70 0.03 17.49 17.73
N TYR A 71 -0.95 16.69 17.28
CA TYR A 71 -2.20 17.17 16.70
C TYR A 71 -3.37 17.00 17.69
N HIS A 72 -3.88 18.13 18.19
CA HIS A 72 -4.87 18.16 19.28
C HIS A 72 -6.28 18.58 18.86
N GLU A 73 -6.51 18.85 17.56
CA GLU A 73 -7.80 19.32 17.07
C GLU A 73 -8.80 18.19 16.81
N LEU A 74 -8.34 16.94 16.67
CA LEU A 74 -9.22 15.82 16.34
C LEU A 74 -10.24 15.55 17.47
N PRO A 75 -11.55 15.72 17.23
CA PRO A 75 -12.55 15.54 18.27
C PRO A 75 -12.64 14.08 18.70
N SER A 76 -12.59 13.83 20.01
CA SER A 76 -12.84 12.48 20.56
C SER A 76 -14.32 12.06 20.47
N SER A 77 -15.21 12.97 20.06
CA SER A 77 -16.65 12.70 19.96
C SER A 77 -16.95 11.76 18.79
N ALA A 78 -17.65 10.68 19.09
CA ALA A 78 -18.15 9.75 18.09
C ALA A 78 -19.14 10.38 17.10
N SER A 79 -19.83 11.46 17.48
CA SER A 79 -20.81 12.13 16.61
C SER A 79 -20.13 12.71 15.36
N VAL A 80 -18.99 13.38 15.53
CA VAL A 80 -18.27 14.03 14.42
C VAL A 80 -17.72 12.99 13.45
N VAL A 81 -17.24 11.85 13.95
CA VAL A 81 -16.80 10.74 13.11
C VAL A 81 -17.98 10.12 12.36
N ALA A 82 -19.16 10.03 12.97
CA ALA A 82 -20.36 9.51 12.33
C ALA A 82 -20.90 10.45 11.23
N GLU A 83 -20.89 11.76 11.47
CA GLU A 83 -21.25 12.77 10.47
C GLU A 83 -20.27 12.74 9.28
N MET A 84 -18.97 12.68 9.55
CA MET A 84 -17.96 12.56 8.50
C MET A 84 -18.10 11.24 7.74
N GLU A 85 -18.40 10.14 8.42
CA GLU A 85 -18.69 8.88 7.74
C GLU A 85 -19.87 9.01 6.78
N PHE A 86 -20.97 9.62 7.22
CA PHE A 86 -22.15 9.80 6.37
C PHE A 86 -21.79 10.59 5.11
N TYR A 87 -21.06 11.70 5.27
CA TYR A 87 -20.58 12.52 4.16
C TYR A 87 -19.61 11.74 3.25
N LEU A 88 -18.71 10.93 3.81
CA LEU A 88 -17.78 10.09 3.05
C LEU A 88 -18.53 9.06 2.18
N VAL A 89 -19.58 8.42 2.69
CA VAL A 89 -20.36 7.43 1.93
C VAL A 89 -21.05 8.09 0.73
N GLU A 90 -21.60 9.30 0.92
CA GLU A 90 -22.21 10.09 -0.15
C GLU A 90 -21.18 10.46 -1.23
N GLU A 91 -20.00 10.96 -0.83
CA GLU A 91 -18.94 11.37 -1.76
C GLU A 91 -18.32 10.20 -2.54
N LEU A 92 -18.30 9.01 -1.92
CA LEU A 92 -17.91 7.75 -2.56
C LEU A 92 -19.01 7.15 -3.44
N GLU A 93 -20.17 7.81 -3.56
CA GLU A 93 -21.31 7.35 -4.38
C GLU A 93 -21.77 5.92 -4.03
N PHE A 94 -21.60 5.51 -2.77
CA PHE A 94 -21.87 4.15 -2.28
C PHE A 94 -21.02 3.03 -2.94
N ASP A 95 -19.94 3.38 -3.67
CA ASP A 95 -19.01 2.43 -4.28
C ASP A 95 -17.97 1.91 -3.26
N LEU A 96 -18.45 1.09 -2.33
CA LEU A 96 -17.67 0.61 -1.18
C LEU A 96 -16.85 -0.67 -1.46
N ILE A 97 -17.14 -1.41 -2.52
CA ILE A 97 -16.42 -2.67 -2.79
C ILE A 97 -15.08 -2.36 -3.46
N VAL A 98 -13.98 -2.78 -2.83
CA VAL A 98 -12.62 -2.66 -3.35
C VAL A 98 -12.03 -4.04 -3.60
N TYR A 99 -11.57 -4.28 -4.83
CA TYR A 99 -10.88 -5.52 -5.20
C TYR A 99 -9.38 -5.36 -5.01
N HIS A 100 -8.78 -6.17 -4.14
CA HIS A 100 -7.36 -6.09 -3.81
C HIS A 100 -6.51 -7.13 -4.57
N PRO A 101 -5.21 -6.84 -4.84
CA PRO A 101 -4.33 -7.75 -5.56
C PRO A 101 -3.88 -8.95 -4.71
N TYR A 102 -4.04 -8.90 -3.37
CA TYR A 102 -3.47 -9.89 -2.44
C TYR A 102 -3.82 -11.35 -2.75
N HIS A 103 -5.09 -11.62 -3.06
CA HIS A 103 -5.54 -12.98 -3.33
C HIS A 103 -4.99 -13.51 -4.68
N THR A 104 -4.99 -12.67 -5.71
CA THR A 104 -4.39 -13.01 -7.01
C THR A 104 -2.88 -13.20 -6.86
N LEU A 105 -2.23 -12.32 -6.12
CA LEU A 105 -0.80 -12.37 -5.86
C LEU A 105 -0.39 -13.67 -5.19
N GLN A 106 -1.11 -14.10 -4.15
CA GLN A 106 -0.83 -15.36 -3.47
C GLN A 106 -0.86 -16.55 -4.44
N ARG A 107 -1.92 -16.65 -5.25
CA ARG A 107 -2.05 -17.72 -6.26
C ARG A 107 -0.93 -17.69 -7.29
N LEU A 108 -0.50 -16.50 -7.73
CA LEU A 108 0.59 -16.34 -8.68
C LEU A 108 1.94 -16.75 -8.06
N CYS A 109 2.19 -16.36 -6.81
CA CYS A 109 3.40 -16.77 -6.08
C CYS A 109 3.44 -18.28 -5.84
N ASP A 110 2.32 -18.92 -5.50
CA ASP A 110 2.23 -20.37 -5.31
C ASP A 110 2.53 -21.11 -6.63
N ALA A 111 1.94 -20.66 -7.74
CA ALA A 111 2.19 -21.22 -9.07
C ALA A 111 3.65 -21.03 -9.52
N CYS A 112 4.21 -19.85 -9.28
CA CYS A 112 5.61 -19.55 -9.62
C CYS A 112 6.58 -20.35 -8.73
N GLY A 113 6.29 -20.49 -7.43
CA GLY A 113 7.07 -21.27 -6.48
C GLY A 113 7.18 -22.75 -6.88
N ALA A 114 6.10 -23.34 -7.40
CA ALA A 114 6.11 -24.71 -7.91
C ALA A 114 7.05 -24.91 -9.11
N LEU A 115 7.26 -23.87 -9.93
CA LEU A 115 8.19 -23.91 -11.07
C LEU A 115 9.65 -23.74 -10.63
N ILE A 116 9.88 -23.01 -9.54
CA ILE A 116 11.22 -22.73 -8.99
C ILE A 116 11.76 -23.91 -8.16
N ALA A 117 10.87 -24.73 -7.58
CA ALA A 117 11.21 -25.90 -6.76
C ALA A 117 10.36 -27.14 -7.13
N PRO A 118 10.61 -27.76 -8.31
CA PRO A 118 9.82 -28.90 -8.79
C PRO A 118 9.97 -30.16 -7.92
N ASP A 119 11.11 -30.33 -7.25
CA ASP A 119 11.47 -31.58 -6.56
C ASP A 119 10.84 -31.75 -5.16
N CYS A 120 10.17 -30.72 -4.62
CA CYS A 120 9.60 -30.79 -3.26
C CYS A 120 8.24 -31.52 -3.19
N ASN A 121 7.59 -31.76 -4.33
CA ASN A 121 6.20 -32.24 -4.38
C ASN A 121 6.08 -33.70 -4.88
N ALA A 122 7.17 -34.31 -5.35
CA ALA A 122 7.19 -35.72 -5.74
C ALA A 122 7.50 -36.60 -4.51
N SER A 123 6.47 -36.93 -3.74
CA SER A 123 6.56 -38.00 -2.72
C SER A 123 6.61 -39.37 -3.42
N THR A 124 7.76 -39.70 -3.98
CA THR A 124 8.10 -41.09 -4.37
C THR A 124 8.43 -41.86 -3.08
N PRO A 125 7.91 -43.09 -2.85
CA PRO A 125 8.24 -43.84 -1.64
C PRO A 125 9.75 -44.15 -1.60
N PRO A 126 10.40 -44.16 -0.42
CA PRO A 126 11.84 -44.35 -0.37
C PRO A 126 12.18 -45.83 -0.57
N GLU A 127 12.79 -46.16 -1.72
CA GLU A 127 13.56 -47.40 -1.83
C GLU A 127 14.86 -47.25 -1.03
N ARG A 128 15.10 -48.22 -0.14
CA ARG A 128 16.27 -48.26 0.74
C ARG A 128 17.52 -48.64 -0.06
N SER A 129 18.52 -47.76 -0.07
CA SER A 129 19.92 -48.20 -0.03
C SER A 129 20.91 -47.06 0.28
N THR A 130 21.55 -47.22 1.44
CA THR A 130 22.97 -46.95 1.76
C THR A 130 23.60 -45.58 1.45
N SER A 131 23.65 -44.75 2.52
CA SER A 131 24.78 -43.93 3.01
C SER A 131 25.54 -42.97 2.07
N SER A 132 25.17 -41.69 2.14
CA SER A 132 26.09 -40.53 2.10
C SER A 132 25.45 -39.33 2.81
N PRO A 133 26.16 -38.55 3.64
CA PRO A 133 25.57 -37.38 4.31
C PRO A 133 25.74 -36.11 3.46
N THR A 134 24.73 -35.72 2.67
CA THR A 134 24.50 -34.36 2.09
C THR A 134 23.05 -34.27 1.57
N PRO A 135 22.37 -33.10 1.44
CA PRO A 135 22.57 -31.77 2.02
C PRO A 135 21.24 -31.24 2.64
N VAL A 136 21.06 -31.33 3.96
CA VAL A 136 19.85 -30.80 4.64
C VAL A 136 19.67 -29.28 4.42
N ARG A 137 20.77 -28.55 4.17
CA ARG A 137 20.77 -27.10 3.90
C ARG A 137 20.11 -26.72 2.57
N ASP A 138 20.18 -27.57 1.55
CA ASP A 138 19.70 -27.20 0.21
C ASP A 138 18.19 -27.41 0.08
N GLU A 139 17.61 -28.40 0.77
CA GLU A 139 16.16 -28.61 0.83
C GLU A 139 15.44 -27.52 1.65
N GLU A 140 16.01 -27.12 2.79
CA GLU A 140 15.47 -26.03 3.61
C GLU A 140 15.57 -24.68 2.86
N SER A 141 16.69 -24.44 2.18
CA SER A 141 16.86 -23.29 1.30
C SER A 141 15.89 -23.33 0.11
N ALA A 142 15.65 -24.51 -0.48
CA ALA A 142 14.70 -24.66 -1.60
C ALA A 142 13.24 -24.38 -1.18
N ARG A 143 12.83 -24.85 0.00
CA ARG A 143 11.47 -24.63 0.56
C ARG A 143 11.27 -23.20 1.09
N ALA A 144 12.35 -22.51 1.48
CA ALA A 144 12.31 -21.11 1.90
C ALA A 144 12.09 -20.13 0.74
N ARG A 145 12.46 -20.48 -0.51
CA ARG A 145 12.38 -19.58 -1.67
C ARG A 145 10.95 -19.11 -2.01
N PRO A 146 9.93 -19.98 -2.13
CA PRO A 146 8.55 -19.54 -2.40
C PRO A 146 7.99 -18.62 -1.30
N ALA A 147 8.34 -18.89 -0.03
CA ALA A 147 7.93 -18.06 1.09
C ALA A 147 8.58 -16.67 1.04
N GLN A 148 9.87 -16.58 0.68
CA GLN A 148 10.57 -15.31 0.49
C GLN A 148 9.99 -14.50 -0.69
N LEU A 149 9.65 -15.16 -1.79
CA LEU A 149 9.02 -14.53 -2.95
C LEU A 149 7.67 -13.92 -2.57
N LEU A 150 6.80 -14.72 -1.93
CA LEU A 150 5.50 -14.24 -1.48
C LEU A 150 5.66 -13.08 -0.50
N GLN A 151 6.58 -13.18 0.46
CA GLN A 151 6.82 -12.13 1.44
C GLN A 151 7.28 -10.82 0.78
N MET A 152 8.23 -10.89 -0.16
CA MET A 152 8.71 -9.72 -0.90
C MET A 152 7.58 -9.09 -1.71
N ALA A 153 6.86 -9.90 -2.50
CA ALA A 153 5.78 -9.41 -3.32
C ALA A 153 4.63 -8.82 -2.49
N TRP A 154 4.37 -9.40 -1.30
CA TRP A 154 3.39 -8.89 -0.35
C TRP A 154 3.77 -7.51 0.19
N PHE A 155 5.06 -7.28 0.50
CA PHE A 155 5.52 -5.96 0.92
C PHE A 155 5.37 -4.91 -0.19
N ILE A 156 5.76 -5.25 -1.42
CA ILE A 156 5.56 -4.37 -2.58
C ILE A 156 4.07 -4.07 -2.78
N ALA A 157 3.19 -5.08 -2.66
CA ALA A 157 1.75 -4.89 -2.77
C ALA A 157 1.15 -4.03 -1.64
N ASN A 158 1.79 -3.94 -0.47
CA ASN A 158 1.37 -3.02 0.58
C ASN A 158 1.80 -1.59 0.29
N ASP A 159 2.99 -1.41 -0.29
CA ASP A 159 3.49 -0.09 -0.68
C ASP A 159 2.74 0.49 -1.88
N LEU A 160 2.21 -0.37 -2.75
CA LEU A 160 1.32 0.01 -3.85
C LEU A 160 0.17 0.93 -3.40
N TYR A 161 -0.40 0.71 -2.21
CA TYR A 161 -1.50 1.55 -1.67
C TYR A 161 -1.06 2.93 -1.18
N ARG A 162 0.23 3.26 -1.26
CA ARG A 162 0.74 4.62 -1.05
C ARG A 162 0.71 5.44 -2.34
N THR A 163 0.51 4.78 -3.47
CA THR A 163 0.38 5.35 -4.82
C THR A 163 -1.08 5.37 -5.24
N ASP A 164 -1.40 6.04 -6.33
CA ASP A 164 -2.72 6.06 -6.96
C ASP A 164 -2.94 4.91 -7.96
N LEU A 165 -1.96 4.02 -8.16
CA LEU A 165 -2.04 2.87 -9.05
C LEU A 165 -3.27 1.95 -8.83
N PRO A 166 -3.73 1.70 -7.58
CA PRO A 166 -4.98 0.96 -7.34
C PRO A 166 -6.25 1.59 -7.93
N LEU A 167 -6.22 2.89 -8.24
CA LEU A 167 -7.32 3.59 -8.90
C LEU A 167 -7.22 3.54 -10.43
N GLN A 168 -6.01 3.37 -10.96
CA GLN A 168 -5.75 3.40 -12.41
C GLN A 168 -5.79 2.02 -13.07
N HIS A 169 -5.43 0.95 -12.34
CA HIS A 169 -5.24 -0.37 -12.93
C HIS A 169 -6.03 -1.48 -12.22
N PRO A 170 -6.44 -2.53 -12.95
CA PRO A 170 -7.08 -3.70 -12.35
C PRO A 170 -6.16 -4.46 -11.37
N PRO A 171 -6.71 -5.09 -10.33
CA PRO A 171 -5.93 -5.73 -9.26
C PRO A 171 -5.05 -6.89 -9.76
N TYR A 172 -5.43 -7.59 -10.83
CA TYR A 172 -4.59 -8.67 -11.37
C TYR A 172 -3.32 -8.13 -12.05
N VAL A 173 -3.39 -6.98 -12.73
CA VAL A 173 -2.21 -6.33 -13.34
C VAL A 173 -1.24 -5.90 -12.24
N LEU A 174 -1.77 -5.29 -11.18
CA LEU A 174 -1.00 -4.87 -10.01
C LEU A 174 -0.32 -6.06 -9.32
N ALA A 175 -1.02 -7.18 -9.16
CA ALA A 175 -0.45 -8.40 -8.60
C ALA A 175 0.73 -8.94 -9.45
N ILE A 176 0.58 -8.94 -10.78
CA ILE A 176 1.64 -9.36 -11.69
C ILE A 176 2.84 -8.41 -11.63
N ALA A 177 2.62 -7.10 -11.55
CA ALA A 177 3.68 -6.11 -11.38
C ALA A 177 4.46 -6.31 -10.07
N CYS A 178 3.75 -6.53 -8.95
CA CYS A 178 4.39 -6.83 -7.66
C CYS A 178 5.20 -8.13 -7.70
N LEU A 179 4.68 -9.19 -8.34
CA LEU A 179 5.40 -10.44 -8.53
C LEU A 179 6.65 -10.25 -9.40
N TYR A 180 6.52 -9.53 -10.52
CA TYR A 180 7.62 -9.25 -11.43
C TYR A 180 8.75 -8.52 -10.70
N LEU A 181 8.43 -7.46 -9.96
CA LEU A 181 9.42 -6.70 -9.20
C LEU A 181 10.05 -7.55 -8.09
N ALA A 182 9.29 -8.39 -7.40
CA ALA A 182 9.83 -9.32 -6.41
C ALA A 182 10.82 -10.33 -7.03
N LEU A 183 10.49 -10.89 -8.20
CA LEU A 183 11.39 -11.80 -8.93
C LEU A 183 12.67 -11.10 -9.39
N VAL A 184 12.60 -9.82 -9.77
CA VAL A 184 13.79 -9.04 -10.15
C VAL A 184 14.65 -8.68 -8.94
N LEU A 185 14.05 -8.42 -7.77
CA LEU A 185 14.79 -7.99 -6.58
C LEU A 185 15.39 -9.13 -5.77
N LEU A 186 14.90 -10.37 -5.90
CA LEU A 186 15.51 -11.53 -5.26
C LEU A 186 16.83 -11.87 -5.98
N PRO A 187 17.99 -11.88 -5.30
CA PRO A 187 19.31 -11.98 -5.94
C PRO A 187 19.48 -13.26 -6.76
N THR A 188 18.91 -14.37 -6.29
CA THR A 188 18.92 -15.65 -7.00
C THR A 188 18.01 -15.68 -8.22
N SER A 189 17.12 -14.71 -8.42
CA SER A 189 16.25 -14.61 -9.60
C SER A 189 16.73 -13.48 -10.54
N ALA A 190 17.34 -12.43 -9.97
CA ALA A 190 17.94 -11.31 -10.68
C ALA A 190 19.10 -11.73 -11.61
N GLU A 191 20.06 -12.52 -11.11
CA GLU A 191 21.18 -13.04 -11.90
C GLU A 191 20.68 -13.91 -13.06
N HIS A 192 19.59 -14.66 -12.84
CA HIS A 192 18.99 -15.54 -13.84
C HIS A 192 18.16 -14.78 -14.90
N ILE A 193 17.53 -13.66 -14.56
CA ILE A 193 16.82 -12.79 -15.52
C ILE A 193 17.80 -11.96 -16.35
N GLN A 194 18.85 -11.41 -15.72
CA GLN A 194 19.88 -10.63 -16.39
C GLN A 194 20.70 -11.47 -17.38
N THR A 195 21.01 -12.73 -17.04
CA THR A 195 21.71 -13.65 -17.95
C THR A 195 20.88 -14.04 -19.18
N VAL A 196 19.55 -14.06 -19.08
CA VAL A 196 18.64 -14.33 -20.21
C VAL A 196 18.41 -13.10 -21.09
N LEU A 197 18.30 -11.89 -20.49
CA LEU A 197 18.23 -10.64 -21.25
C LEU A 197 19.56 -10.32 -21.96
N ALA A 198 20.69 -10.83 -21.46
CA ALA A 198 22.01 -10.64 -22.03
C ALA A 198 22.47 -11.77 -23.00
N ARG A 199 21.75 -12.89 -23.11
CA ARG A 199 22.11 -14.01 -24.01
C ARG A 199 21.00 -14.30 -25.01
N ASP A 200 21.30 -14.13 -26.30
CA ASP A 200 20.54 -14.75 -27.39
C ASP A 200 20.50 -16.27 -27.21
N ALA A 201 19.34 -16.77 -26.76
CA ALA A 201 18.66 -18.06 -26.98
C ALA A 201 19.43 -19.40 -27.05
N ALA A 202 20.75 -19.48 -26.86
CA ALA A 202 21.50 -20.72 -27.08
C ALA A 202 22.32 -21.11 -25.85
N SER A 203 21.85 -22.15 -25.18
CA SER A 203 22.54 -22.93 -24.14
C SER A 203 22.54 -22.35 -22.71
N ALA A 204 21.55 -22.76 -21.92
CA ALA A 204 21.76 -23.11 -20.52
C ALA A 204 20.67 -24.08 -20.05
N SER A 205 21.07 -25.21 -19.50
CA SER A 205 20.22 -26.16 -18.77
C SER A 205 19.75 -25.52 -17.46
N ALA A 206 18.55 -24.95 -17.37
CA ALA A 206 18.07 -24.35 -16.11
C ALA A 206 16.58 -23.94 -16.12
N PRO A 207 15.99 -23.69 -14.92
CA PRO A 207 14.62 -23.18 -14.67
C PRO A 207 14.20 -21.75 -15.12
N PRO A 208 15.04 -20.81 -15.65
CA PRO A 208 14.58 -19.46 -15.97
C PRO A 208 13.69 -19.36 -17.23
N ALA A 209 13.76 -20.32 -18.16
CA ALA A 209 12.81 -20.40 -19.26
C ALA A 209 11.37 -20.63 -18.75
N ALA A 210 11.20 -21.32 -17.61
CA ALA A 210 9.89 -21.60 -17.05
C ALA A 210 9.21 -20.36 -16.47
N ILE A 211 9.96 -19.43 -15.85
CA ILE A 211 9.40 -18.17 -15.31
C ILE A 211 8.99 -17.25 -16.46
N VAL A 212 9.85 -17.08 -17.47
CA VAL A 212 9.53 -16.27 -18.65
C VAL A 212 8.35 -16.88 -19.42
N ALA A 213 8.33 -18.20 -19.61
CA ALA A 213 7.21 -18.90 -20.21
C ALA A 213 5.93 -18.80 -19.36
N PHE A 214 6.03 -18.84 -18.04
CA PHE A 214 4.90 -18.63 -17.13
C PHE A 214 4.32 -17.23 -17.29
N LEU A 215 5.16 -16.19 -17.22
CA LEU A 215 4.74 -14.80 -17.42
C LEU A 215 4.15 -14.58 -18.82
N GLY A 216 4.74 -15.17 -19.86
CA GLY A 216 4.18 -15.17 -21.21
C GLY A 216 2.84 -15.92 -21.31
N GLY A 217 2.68 -17.00 -20.55
CA GLY A 217 1.46 -17.81 -20.47
C GLY A 217 0.30 -17.13 -19.73
N LEU A 218 0.56 -16.10 -18.92
CA LEU A 218 -0.50 -15.30 -18.28
C LEU A 218 -1.32 -14.49 -19.31
N ASN A 219 -0.82 -14.32 -20.54
CA ASN A 219 -1.48 -13.58 -21.62
C ASN A 219 -1.91 -12.15 -21.21
N VAL A 220 -1.08 -11.49 -20.40
CA VAL A 220 -1.25 -10.09 -19.99
C VAL A 220 -0.24 -9.21 -20.74
N SER A 221 -0.64 -7.99 -21.10
CA SER A 221 0.22 -7.03 -21.78
C SER A 221 1.46 -6.70 -20.95
N LEU A 222 2.63 -7.17 -21.38
CA LEU A 222 3.92 -6.88 -20.73
C LEU A 222 4.27 -5.38 -20.73
N PRO A 223 3.98 -4.60 -21.80
CA PRO A 223 4.17 -3.14 -21.75
C PRO A 223 3.35 -2.46 -20.64
N LEU A 224 2.13 -2.93 -20.39
CA LEU A 224 1.29 -2.41 -19.30
C LEU A 224 1.86 -2.79 -17.93
N VAL A 225 2.35 -4.01 -17.76
CA VAL A 225 3.01 -4.41 -16.51
C VAL A 225 4.28 -3.57 -16.30
N ALA A 226 5.05 -3.32 -17.36
CA ALA A 226 6.26 -2.52 -17.29
C ALA A 226 5.97 -1.06 -16.90
N SER A 227 4.89 -0.45 -17.39
CA SER A 227 4.51 0.91 -16.98
C SER A 227 4.19 0.98 -15.49
N VAL A 228 3.39 0.04 -14.96
CA VAL A 228 3.07 -0.03 -13.52
C VAL A 228 4.34 -0.21 -12.67
N VAL A 229 5.28 -1.04 -13.13
CA VAL A 229 6.56 -1.24 -12.43
C VAL A 229 7.41 0.03 -12.47
N GLN A 230 7.45 0.73 -13.61
CA GLN A 230 8.16 2.01 -13.72
C GLN A 230 7.57 3.05 -12.76
N ASP A 231 6.24 3.19 -12.71
CA ASP A 231 5.58 4.10 -11.79
C ASP A 231 5.92 3.77 -10.33
N LEU A 232 5.88 2.48 -9.95
CA LEU A 232 6.30 2.04 -8.61
C LEU A 232 7.76 2.44 -8.29
N LEU A 233 8.68 2.25 -9.24
CA LEU A 233 10.08 2.63 -9.05
C LEU A 233 10.24 4.15 -8.90
N SER A 234 9.56 4.95 -9.72
CA SER A 234 9.54 6.41 -9.59
C SER A 234 8.98 6.86 -8.23
N TYR A 235 7.95 6.17 -7.71
CA TYR A 235 7.46 6.43 -6.36
C TYR A 235 8.48 6.08 -5.27
N TYR A 236 9.27 5.01 -5.45
CA TYR A 236 10.34 4.67 -4.51
C TYR A 236 11.48 5.71 -4.52
N GLU A 237 11.82 6.27 -5.68
CA GLU A 237 12.78 7.38 -5.80
C GLU A 237 12.26 8.62 -5.06
N LEU A 238 11.02 9.03 -5.32
CA LEU A 238 10.39 10.14 -4.62
C LEU A 238 10.31 9.90 -3.11
N TRP A 239 9.97 8.68 -2.70
CA TRP A 239 9.93 8.30 -1.29
C TRP A 239 11.29 8.42 -0.62
N HIS A 240 12.36 8.06 -1.33
CA HIS A 240 13.73 8.19 -0.87
C HIS A 240 14.12 9.66 -0.71
N GLU A 241 13.78 10.51 -1.69
CA GLU A 241 14.00 11.95 -1.60
C GLU A 241 13.25 12.56 -0.42
N LEU A 242 12.00 12.16 -0.20
CA LEU A 242 11.17 12.68 0.88
C LEU A 242 11.59 12.16 2.27
N HIS A 243 12.34 11.07 2.33
CA HIS A 243 12.99 10.57 3.55
C HIS A 243 14.31 11.25 3.85
N ARG A 244 14.95 11.86 2.86
CA ARG A 244 16.25 12.51 3.03
C ARG A 244 16.12 13.67 4.02
N PRO A 245 16.95 13.72 5.08
CA PRO A 245 16.97 14.86 5.98
C PRO A 245 17.38 16.13 5.23
N GLU A 246 16.87 17.28 5.66
CA GLU A 246 17.26 18.56 5.07
C GLU A 246 18.71 18.89 5.41
N ALA A 247 19.35 19.74 4.61
CA ALA A 247 20.78 20.06 4.72
C ALA A 247 21.18 20.60 6.11
N ASP A 248 20.23 21.25 6.81
CA ASP A 248 20.43 21.85 8.12
C ASP A 248 20.20 20.87 9.29
N GLY A 249 20.02 19.57 9.00
CA GLY A 249 19.72 18.54 10.01
C GLY A 249 18.26 18.53 10.47
N ALA A 250 17.38 19.28 9.80
CA ALA A 250 15.95 19.25 10.07
C ALA A 250 15.35 17.88 9.69
N PRO A 251 14.31 17.42 10.42
CA PRO A 251 13.63 16.17 10.11
C PRO A 251 13.10 16.19 8.68
N SER A 252 13.14 15.04 8.00
CA SER A 252 12.58 14.92 6.66
C SER A 252 11.06 15.14 6.69
N LEU A 253 10.48 15.52 5.55
CA LEU A 253 9.06 15.87 5.45
C LEU A 253 8.11 14.76 5.93
N LEU A 254 8.54 13.49 5.88
CA LEU A 254 7.76 12.35 6.37
C LEU A 254 7.95 12.07 7.86
N GLN A 255 9.01 12.59 8.48
CA GLN A 255 9.28 12.44 9.92
C GLN A 255 8.86 13.67 10.72
N ASP A 256 8.67 14.81 10.05
CA ASP A 256 8.22 16.07 10.62
C ASP A 256 6.68 16.14 10.75
N ALA A 257 6.13 15.39 11.70
CA ALA A 257 4.70 15.46 12.02
C ALA A 257 4.25 16.89 12.43
N PRO A 258 4.97 17.62 13.31
CA PRO A 258 4.59 18.98 13.68
C PRO A 258 4.55 19.95 12.49
N GLY A 259 5.55 19.91 11.60
CA GLY A 259 5.55 20.76 10.42
C GLY A 259 4.50 20.37 9.38
N LEU A 260 4.14 19.08 9.27
CA LEU A 260 2.96 18.66 8.50
C LEU A 260 1.69 19.32 9.04
N PHE A 261 1.45 19.28 10.35
CA PHE A 261 0.27 19.92 10.95
C PHE A 261 0.28 21.43 10.73
N ALA A 262 1.43 22.09 10.91
CA ALA A 262 1.57 23.52 10.64
C ALA A 262 1.27 23.88 9.18
N ARG A 263 1.64 23.02 8.21
CA ARG A 263 1.26 23.21 6.79
C ARG A 263 -0.26 23.08 6.60
N VAL A 264 -0.89 22.08 7.19
CA VAL A 264 -2.35 21.88 7.12
C VAL A 264 -3.09 23.09 7.73
N HIS A 265 -2.69 23.55 8.91
CA HIS A 265 -3.31 24.73 9.55
C HIS A 265 -3.15 26.00 8.71
N ARG A 266 -1.96 26.23 8.11
CA ARG A 266 -1.75 27.38 7.21
C ARG A 266 -2.67 27.33 6.00
N MET A 267 -2.82 26.15 5.39
CA MET A 267 -3.71 25.94 4.26
C MET A 267 -5.18 26.19 4.65
N HIS A 268 -5.64 25.68 5.78
CA HIS A 268 -6.99 25.93 6.28
C HIS A 268 -7.25 27.40 6.63
N ALA A 269 -6.26 28.09 7.20
CA ALA A 269 -6.36 29.51 7.51
C ALA A 269 -6.44 30.35 6.23
N ALA A 270 -5.63 30.03 5.21
CA ALA A 270 -5.69 30.69 3.91
C ALA A 270 -7.04 30.47 3.21
N TYR A 271 -7.57 29.25 3.24
CA TYR A 271 -8.90 28.94 2.69
C TYR A 271 -10.02 29.68 3.43
N ARG A 272 -9.97 29.75 4.76
CA ARG A 272 -10.92 30.54 5.55
C ARG A 272 -10.85 32.03 5.21
N ALA A 273 -9.65 32.57 5.00
CA ALA A 273 -9.47 33.97 4.60
C ALA A 273 -10.02 34.25 3.19
N SER A 274 -9.88 33.32 2.24
CA SER A 274 -10.43 33.48 0.89
C SER A 274 -11.96 33.41 0.82
N LEU A 275 -12.61 32.85 1.84
CA LEU A 275 -14.07 32.82 1.97
C LEU A 275 -14.66 34.08 2.61
N LEU A 276 -13.84 34.92 3.26
CA LEU A 276 -14.28 36.14 3.96
C LEU A 276 -14.25 37.48 3.18
N PRO A 277 -14.02 37.59 1.85
CA PRO A 277 -13.97 38.90 1.19
C PRO A 277 -15.33 39.60 1.06
N HIS A 278 -16.43 39.04 1.62
CA HIS A 278 -17.80 39.55 1.51
C HIS A 278 -18.51 39.76 2.85
N ALA A 279 -17.81 39.81 3.99
CA ALA A 279 -18.46 40.27 5.21
C ALA A 279 -18.75 41.78 5.06
N PRO A 280 -20.03 42.23 5.00
CA PRO A 280 -20.30 43.66 4.99
C PRO A 280 -19.73 44.25 6.27
N GLU A 281 -18.91 45.29 6.15
CA GLU A 281 -18.46 46.08 7.29
C GLU A 281 -19.70 46.43 8.12
N ARG A 282 -19.76 45.91 9.35
CA ARG A 282 -20.82 46.34 10.28
C ARG A 282 -20.70 47.86 10.39
N PRO A 283 -21.73 48.65 10.05
CA PRO A 283 -21.67 50.08 10.20
C PRO A 283 -21.36 50.38 11.66
N ALA A 284 -20.35 51.23 11.88
CA ALA A 284 -19.88 51.64 13.18
C ALA A 284 -21.07 51.98 14.06
N ALA A 285 -21.19 51.30 15.21
CA ALA A 285 -22.21 51.59 16.19
C ALA A 285 -22.18 53.09 16.50
N TYR A 286 -23.33 53.75 16.32
CA TYR A 286 -23.53 55.16 16.64
C TYR A 286 -23.11 55.41 18.09
N THR A 287 -22.01 56.13 18.26
CA THR A 287 -21.76 56.88 19.49
C THR A 287 -22.69 58.09 19.49
N SER A 288 -23.73 58.06 20.31
CA SER A 288 -24.41 59.23 20.89
C SER A 288 -25.21 58.78 22.11
#